data_AF-A0A853KA93-F1
#
_entry.id   AF-A0A853KA93-F1
#
_cell.length_a   1.000
_cell.length_b   1.000
_cell.length_c   1.000
_cell.angle_alpha   90.00
_cell.angle_beta   90.00
_cell.angle_gamma   90.00
#
_symmetry.space_group_name_H-M   'P 1'
#
loop_
_entity.id
_entity.type
_entity.pdbx_description
1 polymer ?
#
loop_
_entity_poly.entity_id
_entity_poly.type
_entity_poly.pdbx_seq_one_letter_code
_entity_poly.pdbx_strand_id
1 'polypeptide(L)'
;MVTEFPVLRITNEVIKLAETYVQLLEIPERAKVDAVHLSVAVIYEVDYLLTWNCKHLAHGGIRTKIHRYNRRHELHEPMIVTPLELMGGTDDEMEWNDPIVEEVRATRERLLQEAGGFDAYIKKLRTLELEHPQRLLSKDDLKSKESIPSRDN
;
A
#
# COMPACT_ATOMS: atom_id res chain seq x y z
N MET A 1 -5.35 -20.00 11.88
CA MET A 1 -6.32 -18.89 11.75
C MET A 1 -6.42 -18.30 10.32
N VAL A 2 -5.45 -18.46 9.42
CA VAL A 2 -5.63 -18.09 7.99
C VAL A 2 -6.24 -19.22 7.15
N THR A 3 -6.20 -20.45 7.65
CA THR A 3 -6.62 -21.70 6.97
C THR A 3 -8.13 -21.88 6.81
N GLU A 4 -8.95 -21.03 7.43
CA GLU A 4 -10.42 -21.16 7.43
C GLU A 4 -11.10 -20.28 6.36
N PHE A 5 -10.36 -19.41 5.68
CA PHE A 5 -10.91 -18.55 4.65
C PHE A 5 -10.85 -19.22 3.27
N PRO A 6 -11.93 -19.13 2.48
CA PRO A 6 -11.88 -19.57 1.09
C PRO A 6 -10.88 -18.71 0.31
N VAL A 7 -10.03 -19.37 -0.49
CA VAL A 7 -9.01 -18.69 -1.30
C VAL A 7 -9.55 -18.48 -2.72
N LEU A 8 -9.62 -17.22 -3.15
CA LEU A 8 -9.99 -16.87 -4.53
C LEU A 8 -8.82 -17.12 -5.47
N ARG A 9 -9.09 -17.82 -6.58
CA ARG A 9 -8.05 -18.16 -7.55
C ARG A 9 -7.72 -16.97 -8.44
N ILE A 10 -6.43 -16.70 -8.63
CA ILE A 10 -5.98 -15.74 -9.64
C ILE A 10 -6.10 -16.40 -11.02
N THR A 11 -7.12 -16.01 -11.78
CA THR A 11 -7.37 -16.51 -13.14
C THR A 11 -6.68 -15.61 -14.18
N ASN A 12 -6.60 -16.09 -15.43
CA ASN A 12 -6.12 -15.25 -16.54
C ASN A 12 -6.96 -13.99 -16.74
N GLU A 13 -8.25 -14.04 -16.40
CA GLU A 13 -9.15 -12.89 -16.46
C GLU A 13 -8.75 -11.82 -15.44
N VAL A 14 -8.47 -12.23 -14.20
CA VAL A 14 -7.94 -11.35 -13.14
C VAL A 14 -6.63 -10.69 -13.59
N ILE A 15 -5.71 -11.45 -14.18
CA ILE A 15 -4.40 -10.93 -14.64
C ILE A 15 -4.61 -9.88 -15.74
N LYS A 16 -5.46 -10.16 -16.74
CA LYS A 16 -5.76 -9.22 -17.83
C LYS A 16 -6.38 -7.92 -17.33
N LEU A 17 -7.30 -8.01 -16.38
CA LEU A 17 -7.90 -6.82 -15.77
C LEU A 17 -6.87 -6.04 -14.96
N ALA A 18 -5.97 -6.73 -14.23
CA ALA A 18 -4.92 -6.09 -13.47
C ALA A 18 -3.93 -5.33 -14.36
N GLU A 19 -3.51 -5.93 -15.47
CA GLU A 19 -2.66 -5.27 -16.48
C GLU A 19 -3.34 -4.01 -17.04
N THR A 20 -4.65 -4.09 -17.29
CA THR A 20 -5.45 -2.95 -17.76
C THR A 20 -5.48 -1.83 -16.73
N TYR A 21 -5.68 -2.15 -15.45
CA TYR A 21 -5.63 -1.17 -14.37
C TYR A 21 -4.26 -0.57 -14.17
N VAL A 22 -3.19 -1.36 -14.26
CA VAL A 22 -1.82 -0.85 -14.17
C VAL A 22 -1.54 0.20 -15.25
N GLN A 23 -1.99 -0.04 -16.48
CA GLN A 23 -1.85 0.91 -17.59
C GLN A 23 -2.75 2.15 -17.39
N LEU A 24 -4.02 1.95 -17.05
CA LEU A 24 -5.00 3.03 -16.87
C LEU A 24 -4.63 4.01 -15.74
N LEU A 25 -4.11 3.46 -14.65
CA LEU A 25 -3.83 4.18 -13.42
C LEU A 25 -2.37 4.63 -13.30
N GLU A 26 -1.52 4.27 -14.28
CA GLU A 26 -0.08 4.56 -14.28
C GLU A 26 0.58 4.09 -12.98
N ILE A 27 0.19 2.89 -12.52
CA ILE A 27 0.62 2.37 -11.22
C ILE A 27 2.12 2.08 -11.26
N PRO A 28 2.92 2.62 -10.32
CA PRO A 28 4.35 2.35 -10.28
C PRO A 28 4.61 0.87 -9.97
N GLU A 29 5.73 0.32 -10.46
CA GLU A 29 6.08 -1.11 -10.34
C GLU A 29 5.84 -1.69 -8.94
N ARG A 30 6.20 -0.91 -7.91
CA ARG A 30 6.07 -1.28 -6.49
C ARG A 30 4.63 -1.50 -5.99
N ALA A 31 3.63 -1.04 -6.74
CA ALA A 31 2.22 -1.07 -6.36
C ALA A 31 1.36 -1.92 -7.34
N LYS A 32 1.96 -2.63 -8.30
CA LYS A 32 1.21 -3.47 -9.26
C LYS A 32 0.39 -4.58 -8.59
N VAL A 33 0.83 -5.05 -7.42
CA VAL A 33 0.10 -6.06 -6.63
C VAL A 33 -1.28 -5.53 -6.20
N ASP A 34 -1.42 -4.23 -5.93
CA ASP A 34 -2.71 -3.63 -5.57
C ASP A 34 -3.73 -3.74 -6.70
N ALA A 35 -3.28 -3.64 -7.96
CA ALA A 35 -4.14 -3.82 -9.13
C ALA A 35 -4.66 -5.27 -9.26
N VAL A 36 -3.88 -6.26 -8.82
CA VAL A 36 -4.31 -7.66 -8.78
C VAL A 36 -5.42 -7.84 -7.76
N HIS A 37 -5.26 -7.31 -6.54
CA HIS A 37 -6.30 -7.39 -5.51
C HIS A 37 -7.60 -6.70 -5.93
N LEU A 38 -7.50 -5.51 -6.53
CA LEU A 38 -8.65 -4.83 -7.11
C LEU A 38 -9.33 -5.68 -8.19
N SER A 39 -8.55 -6.29 -9.07
CA SER A 39 -9.10 -7.11 -10.15
C SER A 39 -9.78 -8.38 -9.64
N VAL A 40 -9.25 -9.00 -8.58
CA VAL A 40 -9.92 -10.11 -7.89
C VAL A 40 -11.26 -9.64 -7.36
N ALA A 41 -11.30 -8.51 -6.64
CA ALA A 41 -12.54 -7.99 -6.08
C ALA A 41 -13.58 -7.66 -7.17
N VAL A 42 -13.14 -7.16 -8.32
CA VAL A 42 -14.03 -6.87 -9.46
C VAL A 42 -14.55 -8.15 -10.13
N ILE A 43 -13.68 -9.10 -10.47
CA ILE A 43 -14.07 -10.32 -11.21
C ILE A 43 -14.94 -11.25 -10.36
N TYR A 44 -14.66 -11.34 -9.06
CA TYR A 44 -15.45 -12.16 -8.14
C TYR A 44 -16.61 -11.39 -7.49
N GLU A 45 -16.89 -10.18 -7.96
CA GLU A 45 -18.00 -9.34 -7.49
C GLU A 45 -18.01 -9.15 -5.96
N VAL A 46 -16.82 -8.98 -5.37
CA VAL A 46 -16.67 -8.78 -3.93
C VAL A 46 -17.14 -7.38 -3.57
N ASP A 47 -18.08 -7.26 -2.63
CA ASP A 47 -18.67 -5.97 -2.26
C ASP A 47 -17.66 -5.00 -1.65
N TYR A 48 -16.72 -5.51 -0.85
CA TYR A 48 -15.77 -4.69 -0.08
C TYR A 48 -14.32 -5.14 -0.27
N LEU A 49 -13.44 -4.19 -0.58
CA LEU A 49 -11.99 -4.38 -0.58
C LEU A 49 -11.38 -3.64 0.61
N LEU A 50 -11.06 -4.38 1.66
CA LEU A 50 -10.43 -3.82 2.86
C LEU A 50 -8.92 -3.61 2.64
N THR A 51 -8.46 -2.36 2.79
CA THR A 51 -7.03 -2.06 2.63
C THR A 51 -6.56 -0.95 3.55
N TRP A 52 -5.40 -1.16 4.18
CA TRP A 52 -4.66 -0.11 4.89
C TRP A 52 -3.80 0.74 3.93
N ASN A 53 -3.63 0.27 2.68
CA ASN A 53 -2.89 0.96 1.63
C ASN A 53 -3.80 1.89 0.81
N CYS A 54 -4.82 2.48 1.45
CA CYS A 54 -5.74 3.41 0.80
C CYS A 54 -5.00 4.62 0.20
N LYS A 55 -3.80 5.01 0.66
CA LYS A 55 -3.14 6.22 0.16
C LYS A 55 -2.80 6.21 -1.35
N HIS A 56 -2.60 5.03 -1.93
CA HIS A 56 -2.31 4.86 -3.36
C HIS A 56 -3.54 4.57 -4.22
N LEU A 57 -4.60 3.96 -3.69
CA LEU A 57 -5.86 3.69 -4.42
C LEU A 57 -6.97 4.73 -4.17
N ALA A 58 -6.91 5.46 -3.06
CA ALA A 58 -7.93 6.42 -2.61
C ALA A 58 -7.63 7.88 -3.00
N HIS A 59 -6.57 8.15 -3.78
CA HIS A 59 -6.48 9.44 -4.46
C HIS A 59 -7.73 9.60 -5.33
N GLY A 60 -8.56 10.63 -5.10
CA GLY A 60 -9.88 10.76 -5.74
C GLY A 60 -9.86 10.66 -7.28
N GLY A 61 -8.73 11.01 -7.90
CA GLY A 61 -8.50 10.83 -9.34
C GLY A 61 -8.42 9.36 -9.78
N ILE A 62 -7.83 8.48 -8.98
CA ILE A 62 -7.71 7.04 -9.26
C ILE A 62 -9.06 6.36 -9.10
N ARG A 63 -9.79 6.62 -8.01
CA ARG A 63 -11.18 6.15 -7.84
C ARG A 63 -12.06 6.56 -9.01
N THR A 64 -11.97 7.82 -9.46
CA THR A 64 -12.75 8.30 -10.61
C THR A 64 -12.40 7.57 -11.92
N LYS A 65 -11.12 7.24 -12.14
CA LYS A 65 -10.67 6.47 -13.30
C LYS A 65 -11.23 5.04 -13.26
N ILE A 66 -11.14 4.37 -12.11
CA ILE A 66 -11.68 3.01 -11.90
C ILE A 66 -13.20 3.02 -12.12
N HIS A 67 -13.93 3.90 -11.44
CA HIS A 67 -15.38 4.04 -11.56
C HIS A 67 -15.82 4.17 -13.02
N ARG A 68 -15.17 5.07 -13.76
CA ARG A 68 -15.48 5.33 -15.17
C ARG A 68 -15.19 4.12 -16.05
N TYR A 69 -14.07 3.44 -15.82
CA TYR A 69 -13.71 2.26 -16.60
C TYR A 69 -14.71 1.13 -16.31
N ASN A 70 -14.92 0.79 -15.04
CA ASN A 70 -15.79 -0.31 -14.65
C ASN A 70 -17.22 -0.09 -15.15
N ARG A 71 -17.78 1.11 -14.99
CA ARG A 71 -19.11 1.44 -15.51
C ARG A 71 -19.23 1.33 -17.03
N ARG A 72 -18.20 1.71 -17.79
CA ARG A 72 -18.20 1.60 -19.27
C ARG A 72 -18.11 0.17 -19.76
N HIS A 73 -17.51 -0.71 -18.96
CA HIS A 73 -17.29 -2.12 -19.29
C HIS A 73 -18.26 -3.04 -18.54
N GLU A 74 -19.29 -2.49 -17.90
CA GLU A 74 -20.29 -3.24 -17.11
C GLU A 74 -19.66 -4.16 -16.05
N LEU A 75 -18.53 -3.73 -15.49
CA LEU A 75 -17.81 -4.45 -14.45
C LEU A 75 -18.30 -4.02 -13.05
N HIS A 76 -18.24 -4.95 -12.11
CA HIS A 76 -18.45 -4.68 -10.69
C HIS A 76 -17.47 -3.62 -10.17
N GLU A 77 -17.91 -2.86 -9.17
CA GLU A 77 -17.06 -1.88 -8.49
C GLU A 77 -17.08 -2.12 -6.98
N PRO A 78 -16.00 -2.67 -6.41
CA PRO A 78 -15.92 -2.93 -4.99
C PRO A 78 -15.82 -1.63 -4.21
N MET A 79 -16.45 -1.57 -3.04
CA MET A 79 -16.24 -0.48 -2.10
C MET A 79 -14.87 -0.65 -1.45
N ILE A 80 -13.94 0.24 -1.80
CA ILE A 80 -12.60 0.28 -1.18
C ILE A 80 -12.71 1.08 0.11
N VAL A 81 -12.50 0.41 1.24
CA VAL A 81 -12.61 0.99 2.60
C VAL A 81 -11.47 0.50 3.50
N THR A 82 -11.12 1.30 4.52
CA THR A 82 -10.23 0.85 5.59
C THR A 82 -11.01 -0.02 6.59
N PRO A 83 -10.33 -0.89 7.38
CA PRO A 83 -11.02 -1.62 8.43
C PRO A 83 -11.70 -0.72 9.47
N LEU A 84 -11.16 0.49 9.70
CA LEU A 84 -11.76 1.46 10.60
C LEU A 84 -13.07 2.03 10.03
N GLU A 85 -13.04 2.46 8.76
CA GLU A 85 -14.24 2.94 8.05
C GLU A 85 -15.35 1.87 8.04
N LEU A 86 -14.99 0.59 7.87
CA LEU A 86 -15.95 -0.52 7.94
C LEU A 86 -16.57 -0.68 9.33
N MET A 87 -15.80 -0.46 10.40
CA MET A 87 -16.26 -0.54 11.78
C MET A 87 -17.06 0.70 12.23
N GLY A 88 -17.29 1.65 11.32
CA GLY A 88 -18.02 2.89 11.60
C GLY A 88 -17.17 3.98 12.24
N GLY A 89 -15.86 3.78 12.34
CA GLY A 89 -14.93 4.82 12.76
C GLY A 89 -14.60 5.76 11.61
N THR A 90 -14.43 7.04 11.92
CA THR A 90 -13.90 8.01 10.95
C THR A 90 -12.39 8.09 11.07
N ASP A 91 -11.69 8.50 10.01
CA ASP A 91 -10.26 8.81 10.10
C ASP A 91 -9.98 9.88 11.19
N ASP A 92 -10.98 10.70 11.55
CA ASP A 92 -10.93 11.67 12.64
C ASP A 92 -11.05 11.03 14.04
N GLU A 93 -11.76 9.90 14.16
CA GLU A 93 -11.76 9.05 15.37
C GLU A 93 -10.49 8.21 15.51
N MET A 94 -9.71 8.12 14.43
CA MET A 94 -8.35 7.62 14.46
C MET A 94 -7.43 8.70 15.07
N GLU A 95 -7.66 9.00 16.35
CA GLU A 95 -6.57 9.51 17.19
C GLU A 95 -5.50 8.43 17.17
N TRP A 96 -4.51 8.59 16.29
CA TRP A 96 -3.20 7.97 16.46
C TRP A 96 -2.53 8.61 17.69
N ASN A 97 -3.18 8.55 18.86
CA ASN A 97 -2.58 8.80 20.17
C ASN A 97 -1.72 7.60 20.57
N ASP A 98 -1.01 7.02 19.60
CA ASP A 98 0.08 6.11 19.84
C ASP A 98 1.34 6.97 19.98
N PRO A 99 1.98 6.99 21.16
CA PRO A 99 3.19 7.77 21.40
C PRO A 99 4.30 7.50 20.37
N ILE A 100 4.36 6.29 19.82
CA ILE A 100 5.36 5.90 18.81
C ILE A 100 5.04 6.56 17.47
N VAL A 101 3.77 6.60 17.07
CA VAL A 101 3.38 7.20 15.79
C VAL A 101 3.53 8.70 15.82
N GLU A 102 3.21 9.34 16.94
CA GLU A 102 3.46 10.77 17.14
C GLU A 102 4.95 11.09 17.17
N GLU A 103 5.78 10.27 17.83
CA GLU A 103 7.24 10.43 17.80
C GLU A 103 7.80 10.28 16.37
N VAL A 104 7.31 9.30 15.59
CA VAL A 104 7.72 9.10 14.19
C VAL A 104 7.31 10.28 13.32
N ARG A 105 6.08 10.80 13.47
CA ARG A 105 5.58 11.96 12.73
C ARG A 105 6.38 13.22 13.07
N ALA A 106 6.55 13.51 14.36
CA ALA A 106 7.33 14.65 14.84
C ALA A 106 8.79 14.59 14.38
N THR A 107 9.40 13.40 14.43
CA THR A 107 10.77 13.19 13.95
C THR A 107 10.87 13.41 12.45
N ARG A 108 9.92 12.90 11.66
CA ARG A 108 9.87 13.11 10.22
C ARG A 108 9.76 14.60 9.87
N GLU A 109 8.86 15.34 10.53
CA GLU A 109 8.67 16.77 10.28
C GLU A 109 9.91 17.58 10.65
N ARG A 110 10.50 17.31 11.81
CA ARG A 110 11.76 17.94 12.23
C ARG A 110 12.87 17.71 11.22
N LEU A 111 13.05 16.47 10.75
CA LEU A 111 14.07 16.15 9.75
C LEU A 111 13.84 16.85 8.41
N LEU A 112 12.58 17.02 8.00
CA LEU A 112 12.23 17.73 6.77
C LEU A 112 12.46 19.24 6.91
N GLN A 113 12.15 19.84 8.06
CA GLN A 113 12.42 21.25 8.34
C GLN A 113 13.93 21.53 8.42
N GLU A 114 14.67 20.72 9.17
CA GLU A 114 16.14 20.83 9.27
C GLU A 114 16.83 20.68 7.91
N ALA A 115 16.27 19.87 7.01
CA ALA A 115 16.81 19.70 5.68
C ALA A 115 16.40 20.82 4.70
N GLY A 116 15.39 21.64 5.02
CA GLY A 116 14.88 22.67 4.11
C GLY A 116 13.89 22.15 3.06
N GLY A 117 13.16 21.07 3.37
CA GLY A 117 12.16 20.46 2.50
C GLY A 117 12.56 19.08 1.97
N PHE A 118 11.64 18.46 1.22
CA PHE A 118 11.76 17.06 0.79
C PHE A 118 12.97 16.80 -0.12
N ASP A 119 13.19 17.63 -1.13
CA ASP A 119 14.29 17.42 -2.09
C ASP A 119 15.66 17.54 -1.42
N ALA A 120 15.80 18.49 -0.50
CA ALA A 120 17.02 18.68 0.26
C ALA A 120 17.25 17.56 1.29
N TYR A 121 16.18 17.00 1.86
CA TYR A 121 16.25 15.81 2.71
C TYR A 121 16.72 14.58 1.94
N ILE A 122 16.21 14.34 0.73
CA ILE A 122 16.69 13.24 -0.13
C ILE A 122 18.17 13.42 -0.46
N LYS A 123 18.61 14.66 -0.74
CA LYS A 123 20.03 14.94 -0.98
C LYS A 123 20.89 14.63 0.26
N LYS A 124 20.43 15.02 1.45
CA LYS A 124 21.09 14.71 2.74
C LYS A 124 21.19 13.20 2.98
N LEU A 125 20.12 12.45 2.70
CA LEU A 125 20.13 10.99 2.83
C LEU A 125 21.17 10.35 1.90
N ARG A 126 21.21 10.74 0.62
CA ARG A 126 22.22 10.22 -0.32
C ARG A 126 23.65 10.50 0.11
N THR A 127 23.91 11.65 0.73
CA THR A 127 25.22 11.97 1.31
C THR A 127 25.55 11.04 2.49
N LEU A 128 24.60 10.83 3.42
CA LEU A 128 24.78 9.92 4.56
C LEU A 128 24.97 8.46 4.13
N GLU A 129 24.31 8.04 3.06
CA GLU A 129 24.48 6.71 2.46
C GLU A 129 25.90 6.51 1.92
N LEU A 130 26.51 7.55 1.32
CA LEU A 130 27.90 7.53 0.87
C LEU A 130 28.90 7.57 2.03
N GLU A 131 28.58 8.25 3.13
CA GLU A 131 29.42 8.34 4.34
C GLU A 131 29.37 7.06 5.19
N HIS A 132 28.29 6.27 5.07
CA HIS A 132 28.09 5.05 5.84
C HIS A 132 27.71 3.84 4.96
N PRO A 133 28.56 3.45 3.99
CA PRO A 133 28.25 2.38 3.05
C PRO A 133 28.02 1.03 3.74
N GLN A 134 28.63 0.80 4.91
CA GLN A 134 28.44 -0.41 5.73
C GLN A 134 27.04 -0.56 6.33
N ARG A 135 26.23 0.51 6.35
CA ARG A 135 24.84 0.49 6.84
C ARG A 135 23.83 0.25 5.73
N LEU A 136 24.26 0.28 4.47
CA LEU A 136 23.41 -0.01 3.32
C LEU A 136 23.22 -1.53 3.20
N LEU A 137 21.97 -1.96 3.28
CA LEU A 137 21.59 -3.34 3.01
C LEU A 137 20.93 -3.40 1.63
N SER A 138 21.38 -4.32 0.80
CA SER A 138 20.69 -4.64 -0.45
C SER A 138 19.41 -5.45 -0.16
N LYS A 139 18.54 -5.57 -1.17
CA LYS A 139 17.34 -6.43 -1.08
C LYS A 139 17.69 -7.89 -0.80
N ASP A 140 18.87 -8.35 -1.23
CA ASP A 140 19.34 -9.72 -1.02
C ASP A 140 19.89 -9.92 0.40
N ASP A 141 20.47 -8.88 1.00
CA ASP A 141 20.92 -8.88 2.40
C ASP A 141 19.75 -8.92 3.41
N LEU A 142 18.56 -8.46 3.00
CA LEU A 142 17.36 -8.50 3.83
C LEU A 142 16.71 -9.90 3.83
N LYS A 143 16.68 -10.59 2.69
CA LYS A 143 16.13 -11.95 2.57
C LYS A 143 16.90 -12.99 3.38
N SER A 144 18.19 -12.76 3.63
CA SER A 144 19.03 -13.67 4.42
C SER A 144 18.89 -13.46 5.95
N LYS A 145 18.35 -12.31 6.39
CA LYS A 145 18.15 -11.99 7.82
C LYS A 145 16.78 -12.37 8.37
N GLU A 146 15.82 -12.73 7.53
CA GLU A 146 14.48 -13.21 7.97
C GLU A 146 14.46 -14.68 8.43
N SER A 147 15.61 -15.34 8.61
CA SER A 147 15.68 -16.56 9.42
C SER A 147 15.77 -16.19 10.90
N ILE A 148 14.66 -15.71 11.45
CA ILE A 148 14.47 -15.62 12.91
C ILE A 148 14.36 -17.07 13.40
N PRO A 149 15.23 -17.57 14.29
CA PRO A 149 15.10 -18.94 14.80
C PRO A 149 13.77 -19.05 15.55
N SER A 150 13.02 -20.12 15.26
CA SER A 150 11.79 -20.45 15.99
C SER A 150 12.12 -20.52 17.48
N ARG A 151 11.41 -19.73 18.28
CA ARG A 151 11.39 -19.91 19.72
C ARG A 151 10.53 -21.14 20.01
N ASP A 152 11.17 -22.30 20.05
CA ASP A 152 10.64 -23.44 20.80
C ASP A 152 10.95 -23.22 22.28
N ASN A 153 9.92 -22.84 23.04
CA ASN A 153 9.57 -23.27 24.41
C ASN A 153 8.47 -22.38 25.00
#